data_AF-A0A6A4BAM6-F1
#
_entry.id   AF-A0A6A4BAM6-F1
#
_cell.length_a   1.000
_cell.length_b   1.000
_cell.length_c   1.000
_cell.angle_alpha   90.00
_cell.angle_beta   90.00
_cell.angle_gamma   90.00
#
_symmetry.space_group_name_H-M   'P 1'
#
loop_
_entity.id
_entity.type
_entity.pdbx_description
1 polymer ?
#
loop_
_entity_poly.entity_id
_entity_poly.type
_entity_poly.pdbx_seq_one_letter_code
_entity_poly.pdbx_strand_id
1 'polypeptide(L)'
;MTLRDDPNAASFDVCLGKRRQPAAKVLTTLRVKFVPGRGEPLLAEVDDPHTGGKSRVGCHGMWRQRAAVLYLERGRGGRREPIAKVYRPAGGRMTTFGGNAYHVETAIGVDMALVLLICAAMDDASVHFHKAHRHPLLGSSRTQ
;
A
#
# COMPACT_ATOMS: atom_id res chain seq x y z
N MET A 1 -11.15 22.77 -0.75
CA MET A 1 -11.42 21.48 -1.42
C MET A 1 -10.71 20.38 -0.63
N THR A 2 -11.42 19.73 0.28
CA THR A 2 -10.85 18.75 1.22
C THR A 2 -10.49 17.48 0.47
N LEU A 3 -9.20 17.15 0.45
CA LEU A 3 -8.59 16.02 -0.26
C LEU A 3 -9.04 14.61 0.21
N ARG A 4 -10.10 14.53 1.05
CA ARG A 4 -10.48 13.37 1.87
C ARG A 4 -11.37 12.34 1.16
N ASP A 5 -12.06 12.70 0.08
CA ASP A 5 -13.03 11.80 -0.57
C ASP A 5 -12.56 11.33 -1.95
N ASP A 6 -11.43 10.61 -2.00
CA ASP A 6 -11.11 9.81 -3.19
C ASP A 6 -11.60 8.39 -2.94
N PRO A 7 -12.66 7.93 -3.63
CA PRO A 7 -13.22 6.60 -3.42
C PRO A 7 -12.22 5.48 -3.77
N ASN A 8 -11.14 5.81 -4.48
CA ASN A 8 -10.07 4.88 -4.84
C ASN A 8 -8.85 5.02 -3.92
N ALA A 9 -8.97 5.64 -2.76
CA ALA A 9 -7.86 5.79 -1.82
C ALA A 9 -8.25 5.45 -0.37
N ALA A 10 -7.39 4.67 0.29
CA ALA A 10 -7.40 4.51 1.74
C ALA A 10 -6.38 5.46 2.37
N SER A 11 -6.71 6.07 3.51
CA SER A 11 -5.80 6.96 4.25
C SER A 11 -5.60 6.46 5.68
N PHE A 12 -4.35 6.40 6.11
CA PHE A 12 -3.93 5.87 7.41
C PHE A 12 -3.06 6.90 8.13
N ASP A 13 -3.50 7.37 9.29
CA ASP A 13 -2.68 8.24 10.13
C ASP A 13 -1.70 7.39 10.95
N VAL A 14 -0.41 7.58 10.70
CA VAL A 14 0.66 6.89 11.43
C VAL A 14 0.99 7.71 12.66
N CYS A 15 0.71 7.14 13.83
CA CYS A 15 1.01 7.77 15.11
C CYS A 15 2.32 7.25 15.68
N LEU A 16 3.04 8.10 16.42
CA LEU A 16 4.13 7.64 17.26
C LEU A 16 3.55 6.70 18.32
N GLY A 17 4.26 5.61 18.64
CA GLY A 17 3.78 4.52 19.49
C GLY A 17 3.22 4.97 20.84
N LYS A 18 2.65 4.03 21.61
CA LYS A 18 1.99 4.28 22.91
C LYS A 18 2.97 4.82 23.96
N ARG A 19 3.33 6.10 23.86
CA ARG A 19 3.93 6.86 24.94
C ARG A 19 2.81 7.18 25.93
N ARG A 20 3.12 7.40 27.20
CA ARG A 20 2.18 7.91 28.23
C ARG A 20 1.77 9.37 27.95
N GLN A 21 1.40 9.67 26.71
CA GLN A 21 0.93 10.99 26.28
C GLN A 21 -0.59 10.93 26.16
N PRO A 22 -1.30 11.96 26.64
CA PRO A 22 -2.76 11.99 26.66
C PRO A 22 -3.38 12.09 25.25
N ALA A 23 -2.61 12.53 24.25
CA ALA A 23 -3.08 12.68 22.87
C ALA A 23 -2.16 11.94 21.89
N ALA A 24 -2.75 11.29 20.88
CA ALA A 24 -2.02 10.65 19.80
C ALA A 24 -1.32 11.71 18.95
N LYS A 25 -0.01 11.54 18.72
CA LYS A 25 0.77 12.40 17.82
C LYS A 25 0.92 11.72 16.47
N VAL A 26 0.21 12.24 15.46
CA VAL A 26 0.37 11.85 14.06
C VAL A 26 1.76 12.28 13.59
N LEU A 27 2.53 11.33 13.07
CA LEU A 27 3.86 11.55 12.48
C LEU A 27 3.75 11.82 10.99
N THR A 28 2.91 11.04 10.31
CA THR A 28 2.66 11.18 8.87
C THR A 28 1.33 10.51 8.54
N THR A 29 0.80 10.80 7.36
CA THR A 29 -0.38 10.13 6.82
C THR A 29 0.04 9.33 5.60
N LEU A 30 -0.16 8.01 5.65
CA LEU A 30 0.00 7.15 4.49
C LEU A 30 -1.29 7.14 3.70
N ARG A 31 -1.22 7.57 2.43
CA ARG A 31 -2.37 7.47 1.52
C ARG A 31 -2.12 6.45 0.45
N VAL A 32 -2.86 5.34 0.48
CA VAL A 32 -2.79 4.23 -0.47
C VAL A 32 -3.84 4.42 -1.56
N LYS A 33 -3.41 4.67 -2.79
CA LYS A 33 -4.29 4.83 -3.96
C LYS A 33 -4.32 3.57 -4.81
N PHE A 34 -5.51 3.20 -5.27
CA PHE A 34 -5.73 2.16 -6.28
C PHE A 34 -5.69 2.77 -7.67
N VAL A 35 -4.86 2.22 -8.54
CA VAL A 35 -4.77 2.65 -9.94
C VAL A 35 -5.26 1.52 -10.86
N PRO A 36 -6.52 1.58 -11.34
CA PRO A 36 -7.05 0.59 -12.27
C PRO A 36 -6.23 0.52 -13.57
N GLY A 37 -6.19 -0.66 -14.22
CA GLY A 37 -5.59 -0.84 -15.55
C GLY A 37 -4.06 -0.99 -15.60
N ARG A 38 -3.34 -0.82 -14.47
CA ARG A 38 -1.88 -1.06 -14.39
C ARG A 38 -1.48 -2.32 -13.58
N GLY A 39 -2.40 -3.26 -13.35
CA GLY A 39 -2.09 -4.54 -12.69
C GLY A 39 -1.97 -4.47 -11.15
N GLU A 40 -2.63 -3.50 -10.52
CA GLU A 40 -2.63 -3.16 -9.08
C GLU A 40 -1.37 -2.43 -8.53
N PRO A 41 -0.98 -1.25 -9.07
CA PRO A 41 0.00 -0.42 -8.39
C PRO A 41 -0.70 0.37 -7.29
N LEU A 42 -0.52 -0.08 -6.05
CA LEU A 42 -0.77 0.73 -4.87
C LEU A 42 0.32 1.80 -4.79
N LEU A 43 -0.10 3.05 -4.58
CA LEU A 43 0.82 4.16 -4.37
C LEU A 43 0.58 4.73 -2.97
N ALA A 44 1.59 4.65 -2.11
CA ALA A 44 1.62 5.30 -0.80
C ALA A 44 2.30 6.67 -0.94
N GLU A 45 1.57 7.75 -0.71
CA GLU A 45 2.16 9.10 -0.61
C GLU A 45 2.55 9.38 0.84
N VAL A 46 3.75 9.92 1.05
CA VAL A 46 4.28 10.37 2.34
C VAL A 46 4.76 11.81 2.17
N ASP A 47 4.26 12.70 3.02
CA ASP A 47 4.78 14.07 3.05
C ASP A 47 6.13 14.08 3.78
N ASP A 48 7.13 14.69 3.17
CA ASP A 48 8.43 14.94 3.79
C ASP A 48 8.29 16.12 4.78
N PRO A 49 8.43 15.88 6.10
CA PRO A 49 8.24 16.92 7.10
C PRO A 49 9.36 17.99 7.07
N HIS A 50 10.51 17.71 6.46
CA HIS A 50 11.64 18.63 6.40
C HIS A 50 11.61 19.51 5.15
N THR A 51 11.24 18.95 4.00
CA THR A 51 11.22 19.69 2.73
C THR A 51 9.82 20.16 2.31
N GLY A 52 8.76 19.64 2.94
CA GLY A 52 7.38 19.81 2.48
C GLY A 52 7.11 19.12 1.13
N GLY A 53 8.10 18.43 0.58
CA GLY A 53 8.00 17.70 -0.68
C GLY A 53 7.19 16.42 -0.51
N LYS A 54 6.52 15.99 -1.58
CA LYS A 54 5.85 14.69 -1.59
C LYS A 54 6.83 13.61 -2.01
N SER A 55 7.08 12.66 -1.12
CA SER A 55 7.72 11.40 -1.45
C SER A 55 6.65 10.37 -1.75
N ARG A 56 6.88 9.54 -2.77
CA ARG A 56 5.93 8.52 -3.20
C ARG A 56 6.60 7.17 -3.09
N VAL A 57 5.98 6.26 -2.36
CA VAL A 57 6.31 4.85 -2.44
C VAL A 57 5.33 4.21 -3.40
N GLY A 58 5.82 3.77 -4.55
CA GLY A 58 5.03 3.00 -5.48
C GLY A 58 5.29 1.50 -5.34
N CYS A 59 4.29 0.71 -5.73
CA CYS A 59 4.38 -0.73 -5.86
C CYS A 59 4.48 -1.12 -7.34
N HIS A 60 5.44 -1.96 -7.69
CA HIS A 60 5.53 -2.60 -9.00
C HIS A 60 5.35 -4.11 -8.85
N GLY A 61 4.54 -4.73 -9.72
CA GLY A 61 4.20 -6.14 -9.64
C GLY A 61 2.81 -6.36 -9.02
N MET A 62 2.54 -7.61 -8.62
CA MET A 62 1.22 -8.05 -8.18
C MET A 62 1.21 -8.26 -6.67
N TRP A 63 0.68 -7.27 -5.93
CA TRP A 63 0.60 -7.33 -4.46
C TRP A 63 -0.12 -8.59 -3.97
N ARG A 64 -1.24 -8.96 -4.60
CA ARG A 64 -2.04 -10.15 -4.26
C ARG A 64 -1.29 -11.47 -4.47
N GLN A 65 -0.37 -11.50 -5.43
CA GLN A 65 0.47 -12.68 -5.65
C GLN A 65 1.67 -12.71 -4.71
N ARG A 66 1.88 -11.64 -3.92
CA ARG A 66 3.10 -11.39 -3.15
C ARG A 66 4.30 -11.46 -4.09
N ALA A 67 4.22 -10.75 -5.21
CA ALA A 67 5.28 -10.68 -6.20
C ALA A 67 5.44 -9.20 -6.57
N ALA A 68 6.01 -8.43 -5.64
CA ALA A 68 6.04 -6.98 -5.72
C ALA A 68 7.38 -6.38 -5.30
N VAL A 69 7.71 -5.23 -5.86
CA VAL A 69 8.84 -4.39 -5.48
C VAL A 69 8.29 -3.02 -5.09
N LEU A 70 8.66 -2.56 -3.91
CA LEU A 70 8.39 -1.21 -3.44
C LEU A 70 9.52 -0.31 -3.87
N TYR A 71 9.19 0.82 -4.49
CA TYR A 71 10.15 1.83 -4.92
C TYR A 71 9.81 3.19 -4.33
N LEU A 72 10.83 3.91 -3.89
CA LEU A 72 10.74 5.30 -3.52
C LEU A 72 10.96 6.17 -4.77
N GLU A 73 10.06 7.12 -4.99
CA GLU A 73 10.17 8.19 -5.95
C GLU A 73 10.18 9.51 -5.17
N ARG A 74 11.34 10.18 -5.16
CA ARG A 74 11.49 11.51 -4.54
C ARG A 74 11.10 12.58 -5.56
N GLY A 75 10.11 13.40 -5.24
CA GLY A 75 9.60 14.45 -6.16
C GLY A 75 8.72 13.91 -7.29
N ARG A 76 8.17 14.80 -8.13
CA ARG A 76 7.37 14.38 -9.31
C ARG A 76 8.31 13.99 -10.46
N GLY A 77 8.32 12.70 -10.84
CA GLY A 77 9.13 12.22 -11.96
C GLY A 77 10.59 11.90 -11.60
N GLY A 78 10.88 11.72 -10.31
CA GLY A 78 12.21 11.35 -9.84
C GLY A 78 12.62 9.93 -10.22
N ARG A 79 13.91 9.63 -10.02
CA ARG A 79 14.43 8.26 -10.16
C ARG A 79 13.70 7.34 -9.18
N ARG A 80 13.25 6.18 -9.66
CA ARG A 80 12.68 5.12 -8.83
C ARG A 80 13.80 4.30 -8.21
N GLU A 81 13.87 4.34 -6.89
CA GLU A 81 14.84 3.58 -6.10
C GLU A 81 14.14 2.41 -5.40
N PRO A 82 14.51 1.15 -5.65
CA PRO A 82 13.91 0.02 -4.95
C PRO A 82 14.26 0.08 -3.46
N ILE A 83 13.25 0.03 -2.60
CA ILE A 83 13.42 0.09 -1.14
C ILE A 83 13.05 -1.22 -0.45
N ALA A 84 12.20 -2.04 -1.07
CA ALA A 84 11.88 -3.35 -0.56
C ALA A 84 11.36 -4.29 -1.67
N LYS A 85 11.48 -5.60 -1.43
CA LYS A 85 10.93 -6.65 -2.28
C LYS A 85 10.04 -7.57 -1.45
N VAL A 86 8.86 -7.87 -1.98
CA VAL A 86 7.87 -8.76 -1.36
C VAL A 86 7.72 -10.01 -2.21
N TYR A 87 7.91 -11.16 -1.57
CA TYR A 87 7.86 -12.46 -2.24
C TYR A 87 7.26 -13.53 -1.32
N ARG A 88 6.67 -14.58 -1.90
CA ARG A 88 6.24 -15.75 -1.09
C ARG A 88 7.47 -16.53 -0.62
N PRO A 89 7.45 -17.09 0.60
CA PRO A 89 8.45 -18.06 1.03
C PRO A 89 8.51 -19.20 0.02
N ALA A 90 9.72 -19.54 -0.45
CA ALA A 90 9.91 -20.73 -1.27
C ALA A 90 9.74 -21.99 -0.40
N GLY A 91 8.51 -22.46 -0.24
CA GLY A 91 8.23 -23.75 0.36
C GLY A 91 8.24 -24.83 -0.73
N GLY A 92 9.04 -25.90 -0.56
CA GLY A 92 9.11 -27.05 -1.47
C GLY A 92 7.81 -27.88 -1.62
N ARG A 93 6.66 -27.31 -1.28
CA ARG A 93 5.32 -27.85 -1.51
C ARG A 93 4.47 -26.71 -2.04
N MET A 94 3.74 -26.95 -3.14
CA MET A 94 2.78 -26.02 -3.74
C MET A 94 2.16 -25.13 -2.67
N THR A 95 2.60 -23.87 -2.61
CA THR A 95 2.04 -22.90 -1.66
C THR A 95 0.58 -22.76 -2.02
N THR A 96 -0.31 -23.18 -1.13
CA THR A 96 -1.75 -22.99 -1.30
C THR A 96 -1.99 -21.51 -1.57
N PHE A 97 -2.61 -21.21 -2.70
CA PHE A 97 -3.09 -19.87 -3.03
C PHE A 97 -4.15 -19.50 -1.97
N GLY A 98 -3.70 -18.86 -0.88
CA GLY A 98 -4.54 -18.58 0.29
C GLY A 98 -3.77 -18.24 1.56
N GLY A 99 -2.48 -18.60 1.66
CA GLY A 99 -1.63 -18.15 2.76
C GLY A 99 -1.31 -16.66 2.66
N ASN A 100 -1.58 -15.89 3.72
CA ASN A 100 -1.20 -14.48 3.82
C ASN A 100 0.29 -14.26 4.16
N ALA A 101 1.06 -15.33 4.32
CA ALA A 101 2.49 -15.24 4.64
C ALA A 101 3.30 -14.79 3.41
N TYR A 102 4.18 -13.81 3.63
CA TYR A 102 5.17 -13.35 2.66
C TYR A 102 6.46 -12.95 3.37
N HIS A 103 7.55 -12.95 2.63
CA HIS A 103 8.81 -12.36 3.04
C HIS A 103 8.91 -10.94 2.48
N VAL A 104 9.58 -10.08 3.25
CA VAL A 104 9.94 -8.74 2.84
C VAL A 104 11.45 -8.59 3.00
N GLU A 105 12.12 -8.30 1.90
CA GLU A 105 13.53 -7.90 1.88
C GLU A 105 13.60 -6.38 1.80
N THR A 106 14.19 -5.74 2.80
CA THR A 106 14.35 -4.29 2.87
C THR A 106 15.76 -3.89 2.43
N ALA A 107 15.87 -2.85 1.61
CA ALA A 107 17.17 -2.33 1.17
C ALA A 107 17.96 -1.73 2.35
N ILE A 108 19.29 -1.72 2.23
CA ILE A 108 20.18 -1.16 3.27
C ILE A 108 19.86 0.32 3.49
N GLY A 109 19.79 0.73 4.75
CA GLY A 109 19.51 2.12 5.14
C GLY A 109 18.03 2.53 5.06
N VAL A 110 17.13 1.61 4.69
CA VAL A 110 15.68 1.84 4.73
C VAL A 110 15.11 1.42 6.09
N ASP A 111 14.25 2.27 6.65
CA ASP A 111 13.54 1.99 7.90
C ASP A 111 12.58 0.81 7.72
N MET A 112 12.85 -0.30 8.41
CA MET A 112 12.03 -1.51 8.35
C MET A 112 10.62 -1.30 8.90
N ALA A 113 10.45 -0.45 9.93
CA ALA A 113 9.13 -0.17 10.49
C ALA A 113 8.25 0.57 9.46
N LEU A 114 8.83 1.53 8.72
CA LEU A 114 8.13 2.19 7.62
C LEU A 114 7.71 1.19 6.54
N VAL A 115 8.60 0.28 6.13
CA VAL A 115 8.28 -0.74 5.12
C VAL A 115 7.15 -1.66 5.60
N LEU A 116 7.19 -2.11 6.86
CA LEU A 116 6.15 -2.95 7.43
C LEU A 116 4.81 -2.21 7.55
N LEU A 117 4.81 -0.93 7.90
CA LEU A 117 3.59 -0.10 7.91
C LEU A 117 2.97 0.01 6.51
N ILE A 118 3.78 0.21 5.48
CA ILE A 118 3.32 0.23 4.08
C ILE A 118 2.72 -1.13 3.70
N CYS A 119 3.38 -2.24 4.08
CA CYS A 119 2.86 -3.58 3.84
C CYS A 119 1.49 -3.80 4.51
N ALA A 120 1.35 -3.41 5.79
CA ALA A 120 0.10 -3.51 6.52
C ALA A 120 -1.02 -2.66 5.88
N ALA A 121 -0.71 -1.42 5.49
CA ALA A 121 -1.66 -0.54 4.83
C ALA A 121 -2.10 -1.10 3.46
N MET A 122 -1.18 -1.68 2.68
CA MET A 122 -1.51 -2.30 1.39
C MET A 122 -2.31 -3.60 1.54
N ASP A 123 -2.03 -4.42 2.56
CA ASP A 123 -2.82 -5.60 2.86
C ASP A 123 -4.26 -5.23 3.20
N ASP A 124 -4.46 -4.28 4.11
CA ASP A 124 -5.79 -3.79 4.49
C ASP A 124 -6.53 -3.22 3.27
N ALA A 125 -5.86 -2.32 2.53
CA ALA A 125 -6.42 -1.74 1.33
C ALA A 125 -6.82 -2.82 0.30
N SER A 126 -5.95 -3.82 0.05
CA SER A 126 -6.23 -4.87 -0.95
C SER A 126 -7.46 -5.71 -0.60
N VAL A 127 -7.71 -5.96 0.69
CA VAL A 127 -8.91 -6.65 1.16
C VAL A 127 -10.15 -5.78 0.95
N HIS A 128 -10.06 -4.49 1.27
CA HIS A 128 -11.16 -3.55 1.11
C HIS A 128 -11.58 -3.36 -0.35
N PHE A 129 -10.61 -3.18 -1.26
CA PHE A 129 -10.89 -3.05 -2.69
C PHE A 129 -11.54 -4.32 -3.26
N HIS A 130 -11.05 -5.50 -2.88
CA HIS A 130 -11.61 -6.77 -3.33
C HIS A 130 -13.06 -6.97 -2.85
N LYS A 131 -13.40 -6.53 -1.62
CA LYS A 131 -14.79 -6.57 -1.14
C LYS A 131 -15.70 -5.60 -1.92
N ALA A 132 -15.24 -4.37 -2.14
CA ALA A 132 -16.02 -3.35 -2.85
C ALA A 132 -16.31 -3.73 -4.31
N HIS A 133 -15.40 -4.43 -4.98
CA HIS A 133 -15.51 -4.79 -6.40
C HIS A 133 -15.95 -6.25 -6.63
N ARG A 134 -16.40 -6.94 -5.58
CA ARG A 134 -16.89 -8.34 -5.67
C ARG A 134 -18.33 -8.47 -6.15
N HIS A 135 -19.05 -7.36 -6.33
CA HIS A 135 -20.37 -7.36 -6.95
C HIS A 135 -20.25 -6.93 -8.42
N PRO A 136 -20.18 -7.87 -9.38
CA PRO A 136 -20.59 -7.53 -10.72
C PRO A 136 -22.07 -7.19 -10.67
N LEU A 137 -22.44 -6.06 -11.27
CA LEU A 137 -23.81 -5.71 -11.59
C LEU A 137 -24.42 -6.88 -12.38
N LEU A 138 -25.08 -7.80 -11.67
CA LEU A 138 -26.01 -8.74 -12.28
C LEU A 138 -27.11 -7.87 -12.89
N GLY A 139 -27.07 -7.78 -14.22
CA GLY A 139 -27.99 -6.99 -15.01
C GLY A 139 -29.42 -7.28 -14.59
N SER A 140 -30.14 -6.23 -14.22
CA SER A 140 -31.59 -6.28 -14.25
C SER A 140 -32.03 -6.29 -15.71
N SER A 141 -32.06 -7.48 -16.32
CA SER A 141 -32.93 -7.73 -17.46
C SER A 141 -34.37 -7.62 -16.95
N ARG A 142 -34.94 -6.41 -17.01
CA ARG A 142 -36.40 -6.25 -17.04
C ARG A 142 -36.85 -6.67 -18.43
N THR A 143 -37.29 -7.91 -18.55
CA THR A 143 -38.20 -8.32 -19.61
C THR A 143 -39.53 -7.60 -19.41
N GLN A 144 -40.10 -7.13 -20.53
CA GLN A 144 -41.42 -6.51 -20.65
C GLN A 144 -42.54 -7.38 -20.09
#